data_AF-A0A269XMH1-F1
#
_entry.id   AF-A0A269XMH1-F1
#
_cell.length_a   1.000
_cell.length_b   1.000
_cell.length_c   1.000
_cell.angle_alpha   90.00
_cell.angle_beta   90.00
_cell.angle_gamma   90.00
#
_symmetry.space_group_name_H-M   'P 1'
#
loop_
_entity.id
_entity.type
_entity.pdbx_description
1 polymer ?
#
loop_
_entity_poly.entity_id
_entity_poly.type
_entity_poly.pdbx_seq_one_letter_code
_entity_poly.pdbx_strand_id
1 'polypeptide(L)'
;MYLVDNIFNKKWYKNSDQYIKDIGLGNVGLARNDPSINGYSPMQPSGLSRRFFSRGEHKASVHGTTSMEAGIRGLEIEPVTGLSFFDLMRVKNVIAFNGEQADTFDREKTAEWQKTENRQYATVFSHSLPNEMLPGSLSWPLQGVSVAEQSVATGTHEAMTLSLRSKNAHKLIFARTYWPGYEATFNGATVPVSAFAGFMLSVDLPADASAGKLELFYRMPYLKLSIFLFMLSVLMTASIMNIKMFWKKI
;
A
#
# COMPACT_ATOMS: atom_id res chain seq x y z
N MET A 1 2.01 5.68 -8.95
CA MET A 1 0.60 6.00 -8.64
C MET A 1 -0.04 6.52 -9.91
N TYR A 2 -1.19 5.99 -10.28
CA TYR A 2 -1.92 6.47 -11.46
C TYR A 2 -3.03 7.43 -11.00
N LEU A 3 -3.04 8.67 -11.48
CA LEU A 3 -4.09 9.66 -11.21
C LEU A 3 -5.13 9.55 -12.32
N VAL A 4 -6.35 9.17 -11.92
CA VAL A 4 -7.43 8.71 -12.78
C VAL A 4 -8.72 9.30 -12.23
N ASP A 5 -9.24 10.35 -12.85
CA ASP A 5 -10.54 10.90 -12.46
C ASP A 5 -11.39 11.27 -13.68
N ASN A 6 -12.70 11.15 -13.54
CA ASN A 6 -13.69 11.49 -14.57
C ASN A 6 -13.45 10.84 -15.95
N ILE A 7 -12.96 9.60 -15.94
CA ILE A 7 -12.51 8.91 -17.16
C ILE A 7 -13.65 8.31 -17.97
N PHE A 8 -14.81 8.01 -17.40
CA PHE A 8 -15.91 7.32 -18.09
C PHE A 8 -16.77 8.26 -18.95
N ASN A 9 -16.12 9.01 -19.84
CA ASN A 9 -16.76 9.90 -20.81
C ASN A 9 -16.83 9.27 -22.22
N LYS A 10 -17.49 9.93 -23.18
CA LYS A 10 -17.64 9.42 -24.55
C LYS A 10 -16.31 9.10 -25.25
N LYS A 11 -15.21 9.81 -24.94
CA LYS A 11 -13.89 9.57 -25.54
C LYS A 11 -13.27 8.26 -25.01
N TRP A 12 -13.51 7.92 -23.75
CA TRP A 12 -13.08 6.67 -23.14
C TRP A 12 -13.75 5.47 -23.77
N TYR A 13 -15.08 5.47 -23.88
CA TYR A 13 -15.82 4.34 -24.47
C TYR A 13 -15.36 4.00 -25.89
N LYS A 14 -14.83 4.97 -26.63
CA LYS A 14 -14.33 4.78 -28.00
C LYS A 14 -12.89 4.26 -28.08
N ASN A 15 -12.04 4.49 -27.07
CA ASN A 15 -10.59 4.21 -27.13
C ASN A 15 -10.06 3.51 -25.86
N SER A 16 -10.93 2.81 -25.13
CA SER A 16 -10.63 2.28 -23.79
C SER A 16 -9.41 1.35 -23.78
N ASP A 17 -9.19 0.59 -24.84
CA ASP A 17 -8.03 -0.28 -25.05
C ASP A 17 -6.70 0.50 -25.02
N GLN A 18 -6.65 1.67 -25.65
CA GLN A 18 -5.45 2.51 -25.69
C GLN A 18 -5.24 3.26 -24.37
N TYR A 19 -6.31 3.76 -23.75
CA TYR A 19 -6.19 4.38 -22.43
C TYR A 19 -5.70 3.39 -21.35
N ILE A 20 -6.17 2.14 -21.40
CA ILE A 20 -5.70 1.09 -20.47
C ILE A 20 -4.21 0.83 -20.66
N LYS A 21 -3.67 0.94 -21.89
CA LYS A 21 -2.23 0.82 -22.15
C LYS A 21 -1.44 1.92 -21.45
N ASP A 22 -1.88 3.16 -21.53
CA ASP A 22 -1.08 4.28 -21.02
C ASP A 22 -1.19 4.45 -19.49
N ILE A 23 -2.33 4.10 -18.88
CA ILE A 23 -2.71 4.59 -17.53
C ILE A 23 -2.95 3.46 -16.51
N GLY A 24 -2.80 2.20 -16.90
CA GLY A 24 -2.64 1.12 -15.91
C GLY A 24 -3.76 1.03 -14.86
N LEU A 25 -5.02 1.20 -15.27
CA LEU A 25 -6.17 1.24 -14.35
C LEU A 25 -6.34 -0.03 -13.51
N GLY A 26 -6.72 0.15 -12.24
CA GLY A 26 -7.02 -0.95 -11.32
C GLY A 26 -5.86 -1.96 -11.22
N ASN A 27 -6.14 -3.22 -11.55
CA ASN A 27 -5.14 -4.30 -11.47
C ASN A 27 -4.19 -4.38 -12.67
N VAL A 28 -4.25 -3.45 -13.62
CA VAL A 28 -3.37 -3.50 -14.79
C VAL A 28 -1.90 -3.31 -14.39
N GLY A 29 -1.61 -2.49 -13.37
CA GLY A 29 -0.26 -2.43 -12.80
C GLY A 29 0.20 -3.79 -12.29
N LEU A 30 -0.64 -4.49 -11.52
CA LEU A 30 -0.34 -5.86 -11.04
C LEU A 30 -0.11 -6.84 -12.21
N ALA A 31 -0.94 -6.79 -13.25
CA ALA A 31 -0.79 -7.64 -14.43
C ALA A 31 0.50 -7.34 -15.23
N ARG A 32 1.04 -6.13 -15.12
CA ARG A 32 2.31 -5.70 -15.72
C ARG A 32 3.51 -5.89 -14.83
N ASN A 33 3.33 -6.43 -13.63
CA ASN A 33 4.35 -6.48 -12.59
C ASN A 33 4.91 -5.08 -12.24
N ASP A 34 4.03 -4.06 -12.27
CA ASP A 34 4.30 -2.68 -11.88
C ASP A 34 3.56 -2.36 -10.57
N PRO A 35 4.25 -2.36 -9.41
CA PRO A 35 3.64 -2.08 -8.12
C PRO A 35 2.98 -0.70 -8.10
N SER A 36 1.69 -0.67 -7.76
CA SER A 36 0.92 0.58 -7.76
C SER A 36 -0.01 0.67 -6.55
N ILE A 37 -0.31 1.90 -6.14
CA ILE A 37 -1.17 2.19 -4.98
C ILE A 37 -2.65 1.87 -5.27
N ASN A 38 -3.06 2.04 -6.53
CA ASN A 38 -4.45 1.99 -7.00
C ASN A 38 -4.91 0.59 -7.44
N GLY A 39 -4.22 -0.46 -6.98
CA GLY A 39 -4.62 -1.85 -7.19
C GLY A 39 -5.91 -2.21 -6.43
N TYR A 40 -6.67 -3.17 -6.97
CA TYR A 40 -7.78 -3.75 -6.24
C TYR A 40 -7.27 -4.63 -5.11
N SER A 41 -7.93 -4.55 -3.97
CA SER A 41 -7.77 -5.49 -2.86
C SER A 41 -9.16 -5.84 -2.34
N PRO A 42 -9.44 -7.12 -2.04
CA PRO A 42 -10.70 -7.52 -1.41
C PRO A 42 -10.83 -6.98 0.02
N MET A 43 -9.71 -6.53 0.61
CA MET A 43 -9.67 -5.79 1.86
C MET A 43 -9.52 -4.30 1.53
N GLN A 44 -10.42 -3.45 2.06
CA GLN A 44 -10.34 -2.01 1.84
C GLN A 44 -9.33 -1.36 2.80
N PRO A 45 -8.27 -0.68 2.31
CA PRO A 45 -7.26 -0.06 3.16
C PRO A 45 -7.81 1.22 3.79
N SER A 46 -8.56 1.08 4.87
CA SER A 46 -9.36 2.17 5.46
C SER A 46 -8.52 3.38 5.88
N GLY A 47 -7.30 3.17 6.41
CA GLY A 47 -6.36 4.23 6.74
C GLY A 47 -5.90 5.01 5.51
N LEU A 48 -5.44 4.29 4.48
CA LEU A 48 -4.98 4.87 3.21
C LEU A 48 -6.12 5.60 2.51
N SER A 49 -7.31 4.98 2.46
CA SER A 49 -8.53 5.57 1.91
C SER A 49 -8.89 6.86 2.63
N ARG A 50 -8.84 6.88 3.97
CA ARG A 50 -9.12 8.08 4.77
C ARG A 50 -8.12 9.20 4.51
N ARG A 51 -6.85 8.85 4.34
CA ARG A 51 -5.76 9.80 4.10
C ARG A 51 -5.83 10.45 2.72
N PHE A 52 -6.02 9.64 1.68
CA PHE A 52 -5.85 10.08 0.29
C PHE A 52 -7.15 10.21 -0.49
N PHE A 53 -8.18 9.44 -0.19
CA PHE A 53 -9.34 9.24 -1.08
C PHE A 53 -10.70 9.69 -0.49
N SER A 54 -10.81 9.81 0.83
CA SER A 54 -12.09 10.10 1.52
C SER A 54 -12.27 11.56 1.98
N ARG A 55 -11.42 12.49 1.53
CA ARG A 55 -11.48 13.92 1.90
C ARG A 55 -11.76 14.77 0.66
N GLY A 56 -12.67 15.73 0.78
CA GLY A 56 -13.06 16.67 -0.30
C GLY A 56 -14.46 16.38 -0.88
N GLU A 57 -14.83 17.12 -1.93
CA GLU A 57 -16.14 16.98 -2.59
C GLU A 57 -16.26 15.68 -3.40
N HIS A 58 -15.14 15.08 -3.82
CA HIS A 58 -15.11 13.84 -4.61
C HIS A 58 -14.57 12.70 -3.76
N LYS A 59 -15.47 11.89 -3.18
CA LYS A 59 -15.10 10.65 -2.49
C LYS A 59 -14.74 9.59 -3.53
N ALA A 60 -13.46 9.50 -3.88
CA ALA A 60 -12.96 8.44 -4.73
C ALA A 60 -12.80 7.14 -3.94
N SER A 61 -13.04 6.00 -4.58
CA SER A 61 -12.66 4.70 -4.03
C SER A 61 -11.17 4.50 -4.29
N VAL A 62 -10.43 3.99 -3.30
CA VAL A 62 -9.04 3.54 -3.52
C VAL A 62 -8.93 2.50 -4.66
N HIS A 63 -10.04 1.82 -4.97
CA HIS A 63 -10.16 0.89 -6.08
C HIS A 63 -10.79 1.60 -7.29
N GLY A 64 -9.97 1.85 -8.31
CA GLY A 64 -10.43 2.31 -9.62
C GLY A 64 -9.94 3.70 -9.99
N THR A 65 -10.59 4.74 -9.44
CA THR A 65 -10.27 6.14 -9.75
C THR A 65 -9.47 6.77 -8.61
N THR A 66 -8.39 7.46 -8.95
CA THR A 66 -7.51 8.14 -8.00
C THR A 66 -7.54 9.62 -8.35
N SER A 67 -8.13 10.43 -7.47
CA SER A 67 -8.31 11.85 -7.76
C SER A 67 -6.98 12.61 -7.74
N MET A 68 -6.99 13.81 -8.33
CA MET A 68 -5.82 14.69 -8.36
C MET A 68 -5.38 15.10 -6.94
N GLU A 69 -6.33 15.29 -6.02
CA GLU A 69 -6.06 15.60 -4.61
C GLU A 69 -5.28 14.50 -3.91
N ALA A 70 -5.50 13.23 -4.28
CA ALA A 70 -4.70 12.12 -3.76
C ALA A 70 -3.23 12.26 -4.21
N GLY A 71 -3.01 12.74 -5.44
CA GLY A 71 -1.68 13.08 -5.95
C GLY A 71 -1.02 14.21 -5.15
N ILE A 72 -1.73 15.30 -4.91
CA ILE A 72 -1.22 16.45 -4.14
C ILE A 72 -0.92 16.09 -2.69
N ARG A 73 -1.80 15.30 -2.05
CA ARG A 73 -1.56 14.80 -0.69
C ARG A 73 -0.32 13.92 -0.58
N GLY A 74 0.08 13.28 -1.67
CA GLY A 74 1.32 12.51 -1.73
C GLY A 74 2.57 13.37 -1.65
N LEU A 75 2.49 14.62 -2.13
CA LEU A 75 3.57 15.61 -2.06
C LEU A 75 3.70 16.26 -0.68
N GLU A 76 2.69 16.15 0.19
CA GLU A 76 2.73 16.70 1.54
C GLU A 76 3.90 16.10 2.34
N ILE A 77 4.63 16.96 3.05
CA ILE A 77 5.74 16.55 3.93
C ILE A 77 5.19 16.07 5.27
N GLU A 78 5.63 14.89 5.69
CA GLU A 78 5.34 14.37 7.01
C GLU A 78 6.32 14.97 8.04
N PRO A 79 5.82 15.63 9.09
CA PRO A 79 6.64 16.49 9.96
C PRO A 79 7.68 15.76 10.80
N VAL A 80 7.47 14.48 11.15
CA VAL A 80 8.41 13.72 12.00
C VAL A 80 9.60 13.22 11.19
N THR A 81 9.36 12.78 9.97
CA THR A 81 10.36 12.16 9.09
C THR A 81 11.04 13.17 8.16
N GLY A 82 10.38 14.29 7.88
CA GLY A 82 10.82 15.29 6.90
C GLY A 82 10.70 14.83 5.45
N LEU A 83 10.07 13.69 5.20
CA LEU A 83 9.89 13.09 3.88
C LEU A 83 8.47 13.32 3.36
N SER A 84 8.30 13.40 2.04
CA SER A 84 6.96 13.41 1.47
C SER A 84 6.27 12.06 1.71
N PHE A 85 4.93 12.03 1.67
CA PHE A 85 4.23 10.74 1.72
C PHE A 85 4.56 9.86 0.51
N PHE A 86 4.88 10.43 -0.65
CA PHE A 86 5.40 9.66 -1.78
C PHE A 86 6.74 9.01 -1.49
N ASP A 87 7.66 9.69 -0.83
CA ASP A 87 8.93 9.09 -0.39
C ASP A 87 8.67 7.95 0.59
N LEU A 88 7.87 8.19 1.63
CA LEU A 88 7.57 7.17 2.64
C LEU A 88 6.88 5.95 2.04
N MET A 89 6.00 6.14 1.06
CA MET A 89 5.34 5.06 0.31
C MET A 89 6.20 4.49 -0.84
N ARG A 90 7.41 5.03 -1.06
CA ARG A 90 8.33 4.67 -2.14
C ARG A 90 7.69 4.77 -3.54
N VAL A 91 6.87 5.80 -3.73
CA VAL A 91 6.27 6.12 -5.03
C VAL A 91 7.26 6.89 -5.88
N LYS A 92 7.87 6.19 -6.85
CA LYS A 92 8.82 6.77 -7.79
C LYS A 92 8.16 7.54 -8.94
N ASN A 93 6.99 7.07 -9.37
CA ASN A 93 6.30 7.57 -10.56
C ASN A 93 4.87 7.97 -10.24
N VAL A 94 4.45 9.12 -10.75
CA VAL A 94 3.05 9.56 -10.84
C VAL A 94 2.68 9.62 -12.32
N ILE A 95 1.63 8.89 -12.71
CA ILE A 95 1.15 8.83 -14.09
C ILE A 95 -0.21 9.53 -14.09
N ALA A 96 -0.31 10.69 -14.73
CA ALA A 96 -1.52 11.49 -14.78
C ALA A 96 -2.13 11.51 -16.18
N PHE A 97 -3.46 11.51 -16.28
CA PHE A 97 -4.16 11.76 -17.55
C PHE A 97 -3.74 13.12 -18.13
N ASN A 98 -3.47 13.13 -19.44
CA ASN A 98 -3.19 14.38 -20.16
C ASN A 98 -4.39 15.34 -20.06
N GLY A 99 -4.10 16.62 -19.88
CA GLY A 99 -5.08 17.67 -19.59
C GLY A 99 -5.00 18.10 -18.13
N GLU A 100 -6.16 18.38 -17.52
CA GLU A 100 -6.26 19.04 -16.21
C GLU A 100 -5.47 18.34 -15.09
N GLN A 101 -5.46 17.00 -15.04
CA GLN A 101 -4.74 16.25 -14.02
C GLN A 101 -3.21 16.40 -14.19
N ALA A 102 -2.69 16.18 -15.40
CA ALA A 102 -1.26 16.37 -15.67
C ALA A 102 -0.83 17.82 -15.46
N ASP A 103 -1.61 18.79 -15.92
CA ASP A 103 -1.31 20.21 -15.79
C ASP A 103 -1.32 20.67 -14.32
N THR A 104 -2.27 20.15 -13.53
CA THR A 104 -2.32 20.41 -12.09
C THR A 104 -1.13 19.78 -11.38
N PHE A 105 -0.82 18.50 -11.63
CA PHE A 105 0.35 17.89 -11.01
C PHE A 105 1.65 18.62 -11.39
N ASP A 106 1.80 19.02 -12.65
CA ASP A 106 2.99 19.75 -13.14
C ASP A 106 3.20 21.09 -12.43
N ARG A 107 2.11 21.76 -12.06
CA ARG A 107 2.14 23.04 -11.33
C ARG A 107 2.44 22.87 -9.83
N GLU A 108 1.86 21.85 -9.20
CA GLU A 108 1.94 21.66 -7.75
C GLU A 108 3.15 20.83 -7.30
N LYS A 109 3.77 20.05 -8.20
CA LYS A 109 4.93 19.22 -7.87
C LYS A 109 6.13 20.07 -7.41
N THR A 110 6.97 19.48 -6.57
CA THR A 110 8.25 20.10 -6.20
C THR A 110 9.25 20.04 -7.35
N ALA A 111 10.37 20.78 -7.24
CA ALA A 111 11.42 20.81 -8.26
C ALA A 111 12.11 19.44 -8.49
N GLU A 112 12.01 18.52 -7.53
CA GLU A 112 12.59 17.18 -7.59
C GLU A 112 11.84 16.26 -8.57
N TRP A 113 10.58 16.56 -8.84
CA TRP A 113 9.77 15.81 -9.79
C TRP A 113 9.96 16.35 -11.22
N GLN A 114 10.31 15.44 -12.13
CA GLN A 114 10.53 15.73 -13.53
C GLN A 114 9.49 15.04 -14.40
N LYS A 115 9.09 15.70 -15.47
CA LYS A 115 8.29 15.09 -16.53
C LYS A 115 9.22 14.22 -17.38
N THR A 116 9.07 12.89 -17.28
CA THR A 116 10.00 11.92 -17.90
C THR A 116 9.46 11.33 -19.19
N GLU A 117 8.14 11.25 -19.34
CA GLU A 117 7.50 10.68 -20.51
C GLU A 117 6.17 11.39 -20.78
N ASN A 118 5.89 11.66 -22.05
CA ASN A 118 4.57 12.11 -22.50
C ASN A 118 4.02 11.09 -23.51
N ARG A 119 3.01 10.36 -23.10
CA ARG A 119 2.29 9.36 -23.89
C ARG A 119 1.09 10.00 -24.56
N GLN A 120 0.41 9.22 -25.41
CA GLN A 120 -0.77 9.70 -26.11
C GLN A 120 -1.88 10.17 -25.15
N TYR A 121 -2.08 9.47 -24.03
CA TYR A 121 -3.14 9.76 -23.07
C TYR A 121 -2.67 10.09 -21.65
N ALA A 122 -1.37 10.00 -21.38
CA ALA A 122 -0.82 10.17 -20.04
C ALA A 122 0.54 10.85 -20.01
N THR A 123 0.81 11.60 -18.96
CA THR A 123 2.12 12.16 -18.66
C THR A 123 2.69 11.43 -17.44
N VAL A 124 3.96 11.01 -17.53
CA VAL A 124 4.70 10.40 -16.43
C VAL A 124 5.58 11.44 -15.77
N PHE A 125 5.43 11.56 -14.47
CA PHE A 125 6.29 12.34 -13.60
C PHE A 125 7.09 11.39 -12.72
N SER A 126 8.40 11.61 -12.61
CA SER A 126 9.29 10.79 -11.81
C SER A 126 10.20 11.64 -10.95
N HIS A 127 10.66 11.08 -9.84
CA HIS A 127 11.68 11.68 -8.97
C HIS A 127 12.62 10.61 -8.42
N SER A 128 13.75 11.03 -7.87
CA SER A 128 14.68 10.14 -7.16
C SER A 128 14.15 9.83 -5.76
N LEU A 129 14.10 8.56 -5.37
CA LEU A 129 13.68 8.18 -4.03
C LEU A 129 14.84 8.31 -3.05
N PRO A 130 14.72 9.10 -1.97
CA PRO A 130 15.79 9.24 -0.98
C PRO A 130 16.05 7.94 -0.18
N ASN A 131 15.09 7.01 -0.19
CA ASN A 131 15.15 5.70 0.47
C ASN A 131 15.36 4.53 -0.51
N GLU A 132 15.75 4.77 -1.76
CA GLU A 132 15.90 3.71 -2.77
C GLU A 132 16.87 2.61 -2.31
N MET A 133 17.93 3.00 -1.59
CA MET A 133 18.96 2.10 -1.05
C MET A 133 18.53 1.30 0.19
N LEU A 134 17.40 1.65 0.83
CA LEU A 134 16.87 0.85 1.93
C LEU A 134 16.26 -0.45 1.38
N PRO A 135 16.48 -1.60 2.03
CA PRO A 135 16.03 -2.89 1.51
C PRO A 135 14.55 -3.15 1.80
N GLY A 136 13.99 -4.09 1.04
CA GLY A 136 12.62 -4.54 1.21
C GLY A 136 11.66 -3.36 1.07
N SER A 137 10.71 -3.27 2.01
CA SER A 137 9.76 -2.17 2.11
C SER A 137 10.16 -1.11 3.14
N LEU A 138 11.34 -1.20 3.78
CA LEU A 138 11.78 -0.18 4.73
C LEU A 138 11.88 1.18 4.02
N SER A 139 11.27 2.22 4.60
CA SER A 139 11.22 3.56 4.00
C SER A 139 11.83 4.64 4.88
N TRP A 140 11.92 4.41 6.19
CA TRP A 140 12.56 5.29 7.16
C TRP A 140 13.05 4.48 8.39
N PRO A 141 14.17 4.86 9.03
CA PRO A 141 15.00 6.05 8.79
C PRO A 141 15.99 5.89 7.63
N LEU A 142 16.39 7.03 7.05
CA LEU A 142 17.40 7.08 5.97
C LEU A 142 18.84 6.86 6.46
N GLN A 143 19.07 7.15 7.74
CA GLN A 143 20.39 7.08 8.37
C GLN A 143 20.29 6.35 9.71
N GLY A 144 21.42 5.87 10.22
CA GLY A 144 21.47 5.19 11.51
C GLY A 144 20.97 3.75 11.50
N VAL A 145 20.53 3.24 10.35
CA VAL A 145 20.20 1.83 10.11
C VAL A 145 21.03 1.33 8.94
N SER A 146 21.68 0.19 9.13
CA SER A 146 22.30 -0.58 8.06
C SER A 146 21.69 -1.97 8.07
N VAL A 147 21.49 -2.55 6.89
CA VAL A 147 20.91 -3.89 6.77
C VAL A 147 21.96 -4.80 6.17
N ALA A 148 22.26 -5.89 6.86
CA ALA A 148 23.35 -6.80 6.52
C ALA A 148 22.99 -7.72 5.35
N GLU A 149 21.70 -8.05 5.18
CA GLU A 149 21.22 -9.00 4.18
C GLU A 149 20.01 -8.44 3.43
N GLN A 150 19.86 -8.86 2.17
CA GLN A 150 18.69 -8.52 1.37
C GLN A 150 17.41 -9.01 2.06
N SER A 151 16.44 -8.12 2.21
CA SER A 151 15.14 -8.47 2.75
C SER A 151 14.36 -9.31 1.74
N VAL A 152 13.77 -10.41 2.19
CA VAL A 152 12.80 -11.18 1.42
C VAL A 152 11.40 -10.72 1.82
N ALA A 153 10.86 -9.79 1.04
CA ALA A 153 9.50 -9.28 1.24
C ALA A 153 8.49 -10.06 0.37
N THR A 154 7.46 -10.59 1.01
CA THR A 154 6.25 -11.14 0.38
C THR A 154 5.03 -10.36 0.86
N GLY A 155 3.84 -10.63 0.29
CA GLY A 155 2.61 -9.95 0.74
C GLY A 155 2.33 -10.05 2.24
N THR A 156 2.75 -11.15 2.89
CA THR A 156 2.42 -11.45 4.29
C THR A 156 3.62 -11.62 5.22
N HIS A 157 4.84 -11.56 4.71
CA HIS A 157 6.05 -11.75 5.50
C HIS A 157 7.19 -10.87 4.98
N GLU A 158 8.00 -10.32 5.88
CA GLU A 158 9.24 -9.64 5.54
C GLU A 158 10.25 -9.83 6.67
N ALA A 159 11.47 -10.24 6.32
CA ALA A 159 12.55 -10.40 7.28
C ALA A 159 13.78 -9.61 6.85
N MET A 160 14.53 -9.07 7.81
CA MET A 160 15.78 -8.35 7.57
C MET A 160 16.68 -8.35 8.80
N THR A 161 17.99 -8.39 8.58
CA THR A 161 18.99 -8.28 9.65
C THR A 161 19.49 -6.85 9.75
N LEU A 162 19.15 -6.18 10.85
CA LEU A 162 19.41 -4.77 11.11
C LEU A 162 20.65 -4.58 11.98
N SER A 163 21.38 -3.51 11.71
CA SER A 163 22.38 -2.92 12.61
C SER A 163 22.07 -1.44 12.76
N LEU A 164 21.74 -1.05 14.00
CA LEU A 164 21.39 0.29 14.42
C LEU A 164 22.66 1.00 14.90
N ARG A 165 23.08 2.02 14.16
CA ARG A 165 24.27 2.83 14.47
C ARG A 165 23.92 4.10 15.25
N SER A 166 22.63 4.43 15.34
CA SER A 166 22.13 5.61 16.05
C SER A 166 21.19 5.20 17.17
N LYS A 167 21.38 5.79 18.35
CA LYS A 167 20.51 5.65 19.53
C LYS A 167 19.11 6.27 19.37
N ASN A 168 18.79 6.79 18.19
CA ASN A 168 17.47 7.35 17.88
C ASN A 168 16.74 6.56 16.77
N ALA A 169 17.37 5.52 16.20
CA ALA A 169 16.82 4.74 15.10
C ALA A 169 15.93 3.57 15.59
N HIS A 170 15.03 3.85 16.54
CA HIS A 170 14.18 2.83 17.17
C HIS A 170 12.82 2.68 16.51
N LYS A 171 12.37 3.68 15.75
CA LYS A 171 11.13 3.59 14.98
C LYS A 171 11.48 3.26 13.54
N LEU A 172 10.82 2.27 12.98
CA LEU A 172 10.97 1.88 11.58
C LEU A 172 9.64 2.07 10.88
N ILE A 173 9.64 2.71 9.72
CA ILE A 173 8.45 2.89 8.89
C ILE A 173 8.66 2.13 7.59
N PHE A 174 7.61 1.42 7.18
CA PHE A 174 7.61 0.60 5.97
C PHE A 174 6.66 1.20 4.94
N ALA A 175 7.03 1.12 3.68
CA ALA A 175 6.19 1.36 2.50
C ALA A 175 5.15 0.23 2.31
N ARG A 176 4.41 -0.04 3.39
CA ARG A 176 3.33 -1.01 3.48
C ARG A 176 2.13 -0.35 4.14
N THR A 177 0.95 -0.65 3.62
CA THR A 177 -0.29 -0.29 4.29
C THR A 177 -0.42 -1.09 5.59
N TYR A 178 -0.74 -0.40 6.68
CA TYR A 178 -1.07 -1.00 7.95
C TYR A 178 -2.46 -1.66 7.89
N TRP A 179 -2.52 -2.87 8.44
CA TRP A 179 -3.74 -3.65 8.63
C TRP A 179 -3.76 -4.21 10.05
N PRO A 180 -4.93 -4.31 10.71
CA PRO A 180 -5.05 -5.08 11.92
C PRO A 180 -4.59 -6.53 11.66
N GLY A 181 -3.71 -7.06 12.52
CA GLY A 181 -3.13 -8.41 12.37
C GLY A 181 -1.66 -8.45 11.95
N TYR A 182 -1.00 -7.30 11.75
CA TYR A 182 0.46 -7.27 11.72
C TYR A 182 1.06 -7.57 13.09
N GLU A 183 2.09 -8.41 13.09
CA GLU A 183 2.94 -8.75 14.22
C GLU A 183 4.39 -8.54 13.80
N ALA A 184 5.25 -8.13 14.73
CA ALA A 184 6.68 -8.04 14.48
C ALA A 184 7.46 -8.64 15.65
N THR A 185 8.60 -9.27 15.33
CA THR A 185 9.55 -9.77 16.31
C THR A 185 10.93 -9.22 16.02
N PHE A 186 11.66 -8.85 17.07
CA PHE A 186 13.06 -8.48 17.01
C PHE A 186 13.87 -9.43 17.87
N ASN A 187 14.81 -10.17 17.27
CA ASN A 187 15.55 -11.26 17.92
C ASN A 187 14.62 -12.28 18.62
N GLY A 188 13.46 -12.56 17.99
CA GLY A 188 12.45 -13.50 18.50
C GLY A 188 11.51 -12.93 19.57
N ALA A 189 11.77 -11.73 20.11
CA ALA A 189 10.88 -11.06 21.05
C ALA A 189 9.86 -10.18 20.32
N THR A 190 8.58 -10.23 20.72
CA THR A 190 7.54 -9.38 20.12
C THR A 190 7.85 -7.90 20.35
N VAL A 191 7.75 -7.10 19.30
CA VAL A 191 7.91 -5.64 19.35
C VAL A 191 6.62 -4.93 18.92
N PRO A 192 6.32 -3.74 19.45
CA PRO A 192 5.13 -3.00 19.10
C PRO A 192 5.05 -2.69 17.60
N VAL A 193 3.84 -2.86 17.05
CA VAL A 193 3.47 -2.49 15.69
C VAL A 193 2.32 -1.50 15.74
N SER A 194 2.41 -0.41 14.97
CA SER A 194 1.35 0.61 14.93
C SER A 194 1.19 1.24 13.55
N ALA A 195 0.07 1.95 13.37
CA ALA A 195 -0.23 2.69 12.15
C ALA A 195 0.43 4.07 12.20
N PHE A 196 1.55 4.24 11.48
CA PHE A 196 2.15 5.56 11.27
C PHE A 196 1.31 6.40 10.31
N ALA A 197 1.11 7.67 10.67
CA ALA A 197 0.16 8.59 10.01
C ALA A 197 -1.25 8.00 9.81
N GLY A 198 -1.63 6.98 10.59
CA GLY A 198 -2.91 6.28 10.50
C GLY A 198 -3.05 5.29 9.34
N PHE A 199 -2.01 5.05 8.52
CA PHE A 199 -2.13 4.14 7.38
C PHE A 199 -0.87 3.36 6.99
N MET A 200 0.33 3.79 7.40
CA MET A 200 1.57 3.09 7.10
C MET A 200 1.95 2.17 8.25
N LEU A 201 2.58 1.05 7.94
CA LEU A 201 3.09 0.16 8.95
C LEU A 201 4.33 0.77 9.63
N SER A 202 4.35 0.75 10.96
CA SER A 202 5.54 1.06 11.74
C SER A 202 5.82 0.05 12.83
N VAL A 203 7.09 -0.11 13.16
CA VAL A 203 7.60 -0.99 14.22
C VAL A 203 8.46 -0.16 15.16
N ASP A 204 8.23 -0.31 16.47
CA ASP A 204 9.05 0.31 17.51
C ASP A 204 9.98 -0.73 18.12
N LEU A 205 11.27 -0.59 17.88
CA LEU A 205 12.33 -1.41 18.46
C LEU A 205 12.66 -0.97 19.89
N PRO A 206 13.20 -1.87 20.72
CA PRO A 206 13.73 -1.53 22.04
C PRO A 206 14.79 -0.40 21.96
N ALA A 207 14.82 0.47 22.97
CA ALA A 207 15.75 1.61 23.02
C ALA A 207 17.23 1.19 23.15
N ASP A 208 17.48 -0.02 23.64
CA ASP A 208 18.80 -0.65 23.76
C ASP A 208 19.16 -1.54 22.56
N ALA A 209 18.29 -1.63 21.55
CA ALA A 209 18.56 -2.39 20.34
C ALA A 209 19.79 -1.81 19.60
N SER A 210 20.69 -2.70 19.18
CA SER A 210 21.92 -2.33 18.45
C SER A 210 22.10 -3.15 17.17
N ALA A 211 21.78 -4.44 17.20
CA ALA A 211 21.71 -5.29 16.02
C ALA A 211 20.76 -6.46 16.26
N GLY A 212 20.18 -6.98 15.19
CA GLY A 212 19.28 -8.12 15.30
C GLY A 212 18.47 -8.42 14.06
N LYS A 213 17.77 -9.55 14.10
CA LYS A 213 16.82 -9.94 13.06
C LYS A 213 15.45 -9.35 13.38
N LEU A 214 14.92 -8.56 12.47
CA LEU A 214 13.53 -8.12 12.45
C LEU A 214 12.74 -9.03 11.53
N GLU A 215 11.62 -9.53 12.02
CA GLU A 215 10.65 -10.29 11.22
C GLU A 215 9.27 -9.67 11.38
N LEU A 216 8.63 -9.42 10.24
CA LEU A 216 7.29 -8.85 10.13
C LEU A 216 6.38 -9.91 9.52
N PHE A 217 5.23 -10.12 10.14
CA PHE A 217 4.22 -11.06 9.64
C PHE A 217 2.85 -10.40 9.63
N TYR A 218 2.07 -10.66 8.60
CA TYR A 218 0.65 -10.38 8.57
C TYR A 218 -0.14 -11.66 8.75
N ARG A 219 -1.04 -11.66 9.73
CA ARG A 219 -2.00 -12.72 9.96
C ARG A 219 -3.39 -12.14 9.87
N MET A 220 -4.17 -12.65 8.92
CA MET A 220 -5.56 -12.23 8.79
C MET A 220 -6.32 -12.49 10.10
N PRO A 221 -6.81 -11.45 10.78
CA PRO A 221 -7.56 -11.62 12.01
C PRO A 221 -8.78 -12.49 11.76
N TYR A 222 -9.12 -13.33 12.74
CA TYR A 222 -10.31 -14.18 12.73
C TYR A 222 -10.38 -15.27 11.64
N LEU A 223 -9.38 -15.43 10.77
CA LEU A 223 -9.41 -16.44 9.71
C LEU A 223 -9.71 -17.85 10.25
N LYS A 224 -9.07 -18.24 11.35
CA LYS A 224 -9.31 -19.54 12.01
C LYS A 224 -10.75 -19.67 12.51
N LEU A 225 -11.30 -18.59 13.09
CA LEU A 225 -12.68 -18.55 13.57
C LEU A 225 -13.68 -18.61 12.41
N SER A 226 -13.42 -17.88 11.31
CA SER A 226 -14.24 -17.93 10.11
C SER A 226 -14.28 -19.32 9.49
N ILE A 227 -13.13 -20.00 9.40
CA ILE A 227 -13.06 -21.39 8.92
C ILE A 227 -13.84 -22.32 9.85
N PHE A 228 -13.69 -22.16 11.17
CA PHE A 228 -14.44 -22.96 12.15
C PHE A 228 -15.96 -22.78 12.00
N LEU A 229 -16.44 -21.54 11.93
CA LEU A 229 -17.87 -21.24 11.76
C LEU A 229 -18.41 -21.73 10.42
N PHE A 230 -17.62 -21.64 9.36
CA PHE A 230 -17.98 -22.19 8.05
C PHE A 230 -18.17 -23.71 8.11
N MET A 231 -17.21 -24.44 8.70
CA MET A 231 -17.31 -25.89 8.87
C MET A 231 -18.52 -26.28 9.72
N LEU A 232 -18.78 -25.55 10.81
CA LEU A 232 -19.97 -25.77 11.64
C LEU A 232 -21.26 -25.58 10.85
N SER A 233 -21.34 -24.54 10.01
CA SER A 233 -22.48 -24.28 9.13
C SER A 233 -22.72 -25.41 8.13
N VAL A 234 -21.65 -25.93 7.52
CA VAL A 234 -21.73 -27.07 6.59
C VAL A 234 -22.25 -28.32 7.29
N LEU A 235 -21.74 -28.63 8.49
CA LEU A 235 -22.19 -29.78 9.28
C LEU A 235 -23.66 -29.67 9.71
N MET A 236 -24.08 -28.49 10.15
CA MET A 236 -25.49 -28.23 10.49
C MET A 236 -26.39 -28.40 9.27
N THR A 237 -25.99 -27.86 8.12
CA THR A 237 -26.75 -27.98 6.86
C THR A 237 -26.90 -29.45 6.44
N ALA A 238 -25.80 -30.21 6.46
CA ALA A 238 -25.81 -31.63 6.15
C ALA A 238 -26.70 -32.43 7.11
N SER A 239 -26.67 -32.10 8.41
CA SER A 239 -27.53 -32.75 9.42
C SER A 239 -29.01 -32.49 9.14
N ILE A 240 -29.39 -31.24 8.84
CA ILE A 240 -30.77 -30.87 8.49
C ILE A 240 -31.23 -31.58 7.21
N MET A 241 -30.37 -31.66 6.19
CA MET A 241 -30.68 -32.37 4.94
C MET A 241 -30.91 -33.87 5.17
N ASN A 242 -30.08 -34.51 6.00
CA ASN A 242 -30.25 -35.91 6.35
C ASN A 242 -31.54 -36.17 7.12
N ILE A 243 -31.89 -35.30 8.09
CA ILE A 243 -33.18 -35.38 8.80
C ILE A 243 -34.34 -35.27 7.81
N LYS A 244 -34.33 -34.28 6.90
CA LYS A 244 -35.38 -34.13 5.89
C LYS A 244 -35.50 -35.34 4.96
N MET A 245 -34.38 -35.95 4.59
CA MET A 245 -34.37 -37.15 3.75
C MET A 245 -34.96 -38.37 4.50
N PHE A 246 -34.70 -38.48 5.80
CA PHE A 246 -35.26 -39.53 6.64
C PHE A 246 -36.78 -39.37 6.81
N TRP A 247 -37.24 -38.14 7.04
CA TRP A 247 -38.67 -37.81 7.17
C TRP A 247 -39.46 -37.97 5.86
N LYS A 248 -38.82 -37.90 4.69
CA LYS A 248 -39.47 -38.19 3.40
C LYS A 248 -39.62 -39.69 3.10
N LYS A 249 -38.95 -40.57 3.87
CA LYS A 249 -39.00 -42.02 3.69
C LYS A 249 -39.98 -42.73 4.62
N ILE A 250 -40.58 -42.00 5.57
CA ILE A 250 -41.65 -42.45 6.47
C ILE A 250 -42.96 -41.90 5.91
#